data_AF-A0A846X451-F1
#
_entry.id   AF-A0A846X451-F1
#
_cell.length_a   1.000
_cell.length_b   1.000
_cell.length_c   1.000
_cell.angle_alpha   90.00
_cell.angle_beta   90.00
_cell.angle_gamma   90.00
#
_symmetry.space_group_name_H-M   'P 1'
#
loop_
_entity.id
_entity.type
_entity.pdbx_description
1 polymer ?
#
loop_
_entity_poly.entity_id
_entity_poly.type
_entity_poly.pdbx_seq_one_letter_code
_entity_poly.pdbx_strand_id
1 'polypeptide(L)'
;MILLVALAGAAGSVAGYRLIAAGPGWTRLLVVTAALSILLGAVARVVRVVGDTGLAALPIALFGPIVTFTGILWWLQAAPRTTWWRGLVVVASAAAAAVLGYLSFDLLGLAYLKLPRIG
;
A
#
# COMPACT_ATOMS: atom_id res chain seq x y z
N MET A 1 15.04 -5.02 -16.62
CA MET A 1 14.33 -4.16 -15.65
C MET A 1 12.92 -3.80 -16.11
N ILE A 2 12.75 -3.16 -17.28
CA ILE A 2 11.44 -2.70 -17.79
C ILE A 2 10.40 -3.83 -17.86
N LEU A 3 10.78 -4.99 -18.40
CA LEU A 3 9.88 -6.15 -18.50
C LEU A 3 9.36 -6.63 -17.14
N LEU A 4 10.23 -6.66 -16.11
CA LEU A 4 9.84 -7.07 -14.76
C LEU A 4 8.88 -6.07 -14.11
N VAL A 5 9.14 -4.76 -14.28
CA VAL A 5 8.25 -3.69 -13.81
C VAL A 5 6.89 -3.78 -14.50
N ALA A 6 6.87 -4.04 -15.81
CA ALA A 6 5.63 -4.21 -16.57
C ALA A 6 4.83 -5.44 -16.10
N LEU A 7 5.50 -6.58 -15.87
CA LEU A 7 4.85 -7.80 -15.35
C LEU A 7 4.32 -7.59 -13.93
N ALA A 8 5.07 -6.90 -13.07
CA ALA A 8 4.63 -6.54 -11.73
C ALA A 8 3.39 -5.64 -11.79
N GLY A 9 3.40 -4.63 -12.66
CA GLY A 9 2.25 -3.77 -12.96
C GLY A 9 1.01 -4.57 -13.37
N ALA A 10 1.16 -5.46 -14.35
CA ALA A 10 0.07 -6.30 -14.83
C ALA A 10 -0.50 -7.21 -13.72
N ALA A 11 0.37 -7.85 -12.93
CA ALA A 11 -0.04 -8.67 -11.80
C ALA A 11 -0.79 -7.87 -10.73
N GLY A 12 -0.29 -6.66 -10.41
CA GLY A 12 -0.94 -5.72 -9.52
C GLY A 12 -2.32 -5.30 -10.01
N SER A 13 -2.46 -4.97 -11.29
CA SER A 13 -3.74 -4.60 -11.89
C SER A 13 -4.76 -5.75 -11.85
N VAL A 14 -4.32 -6.98 -12.11
CA VAL A 14 -5.19 -8.17 -12.02
C VAL A 14 -5.66 -8.38 -10.57
N ALA A 15 -4.76 -8.23 -9.59
CA ALA A 15 -5.11 -8.35 -8.18
C ALA A 15 -6.08 -7.24 -7.73
N GLY A 16 -5.87 -6.00 -8.17
CA GLY A 16 -6.78 -4.87 -7.93
C GLY A 16 -8.15 -5.10 -8.56
N TYR A 17 -8.21 -5.56 -9.81
CA TYR A 17 -9.46 -5.91 -10.48
C TYR A 17 -10.22 -6.99 -9.70
N ARG A 18 -9.54 -8.07 -9.29
CA ARG A 18 -10.15 -9.15 -8.49
C ARG A 18 -10.65 -8.68 -7.13
N LEU A 19 -9.97 -7.73 -6.50
CA LEU A 19 -10.41 -7.12 -5.24
C LEU A 19 -11.75 -6.39 -5.42
N ILE A 20 -11.86 -5.60 -6.49
CA ILE A 20 -13.03 -4.79 -6.81
C ILE A 20 -14.20 -5.65 -7.32
N ALA A 21 -13.90 -6.61 -8.20
CA ALA A 21 -14.88 -7.53 -8.79
C ALA A 21 -15.55 -8.45 -7.77
N ALA A 22 -14.94 -8.66 -6.59
CA ALA A 22 -15.54 -9.42 -5.50
C ALA A 22 -16.71 -8.69 -4.80
N GLY A 23 -17.08 -7.49 -5.26
CA GLY A 23 -18.21 -6.73 -4.75
C GLY A 23 -17.85 -5.78 -3.59
N PRO A 24 -18.85 -5.10 -3.00
CA PRO A 24 -18.61 -3.98 -2.09
C PRO A 24 -18.22 -4.41 -0.65
N GLY A 25 -17.15 -5.22 -0.53
CA GLY A 25 -16.58 -5.64 0.75
C GLY A 25 -15.74 -4.55 1.41
N TRP A 26 -16.39 -3.64 2.15
CA TRP A 26 -15.74 -2.54 2.88
C TRP A 26 -14.49 -2.96 3.67
N THR A 27 -14.63 -3.98 4.52
CA THR A 27 -13.55 -4.44 5.41
C THR A 27 -12.36 -4.94 4.60
N ARG A 28 -12.62 -5.62 3.49
CA ARG A 28 -11.57 -6.13 2.61
C ARG A 28 -10.81 -5.00 1.94
N LEU A 29 -11.54 -3.99 1.43
CA LEU A 29 -10.94 -2.80 0.83
C LEU A 29 -10.07 -2.06 1.85
N LEU A 30 -10.57 -1.87 3.08
CA LEU A 30 -9.84 -1.21 4.16
C LEU A 30 -8.56 -1.96 4.54
N VAL A 31 -8.66 -3.27 4.79
CA VAL A 31 -7.51 -4.08 5.22
C VAL A 31 -6.44 -4.14 4.13
N VAL A 32 -6.82 -4.38 2.87
CA VAL A 32 -5.85 -4.43 1.76
C VAL A 32 -5.21 -3.07 1.54
N THR A 33 -5.99 -1.99 1.60
CA THR A 33 -5.48 -0.62 1.47
C THR A 33 -4.50 -0.28 2.57
N ALA A 34 -4.85 -0.51 3.83
CA ALA A 34 -3.99 -0.22 4.96
C ALA A 34 -2.69 -1.06 4.90
N ALA A 35 -2.78 -2.36 4.61
CA ALA A 35 -1.61 -3.22 4.52
C ALA A 35 -0.64 -2.76 3.42
N LEU A 36 -1.16 -2.46 2.22
CA LEU A 36 -0.33 -1.99 1.12
C LEU A 36 0.24 -0.59 1.38
N SER A 37 -0.52 0.30 2.03
CA SER A 37 -0.01 1.60 2.46
C SER A 37 1.16 1.49 3.44
N ILE A 38 1.08 0.60 4.43
CA ILE A 38 2.21 0.33 5.35
C ILE A 38 3.45 -0.08 4.56
N LEU A 39 3.30 -1.04 3.64
CA LEU A 39 4.41 -1.54 2.83
C LEU A 39 5.03 -0.43 1.97
N LEU A 40 4.20 0.36 1.28
CA LEU A 40 4.67 1.47 0.45
C LEU A 40 5.35 2.57 1.28
N GLY A 41 4.84 2.85 2.48
CA GLY A 41 5.48 3.76 3.43
C GLY A 41 6.87 3.29 3.86
N ALA A 42 7.00 1.99 4.17
CA ALA A 42 8.29 1.38 4.51
C ALA A 42 9.26 1.43 3.32
N VAL A 43 8.80 1.11 2.10
CA VAL A 43 9.61 1.20 0.87
C VAL A 43 10.09 2.64 0.64
N ALA A 44 9.22 3.64 0.82
CA ALA A 44 9.60 5.04 0.69
C ALA A 44 10.73 5.41 1.67
N ARG A 45 10.70 4.87 2.90
CA ARG A 45 11.79 5.08 3.86
C ARG A 45 13.08 4.40 3.43
N VAL A 46 13.02 3.14 3.00
CA VAL A 46 14.18 2.38 2.50
C VAL A 46 14.88 3.15 1.37
N VAL A 47 14.12 3.59 0.38
CA VAL A 47 14.64 4.36 -0.77
C VAL A 47 15.32 5.64 -0.31
N ARG A 48 14.75 6.33 0.66
CA ARG A 48 15.36 7.54 1.23
C ARG A 48 16.65 7.26 2.00
N VAL A 49 16.74 6.13 2.69
CA VAL A 49 17.94 5.73 3.46
C VAL A 49 19.05 5.25 2.51
N VAL A 50 18.72 4.44 1.51
CA VAL A 50 19.68 3.87 0.56
C VAL A 50 20.09 4.88 -0.52
N GLY A 51 19.22 5.83 -0.86
CA GLY A 51 19.45 6.83 -1.91
C GLY A 51 19.21 6.32 -3.33
N ASP A 52 18.79 5.06 -3.51
CA ASP A 52 18.50 4.46 -4.81
C ASP A 52 16.98 4.35 -5.07
N THR A 53 16.49 5.18 -5.99
CA THR A 53 15.09 5.20 -6.41
C THR A 53 14.68 3.97 -7.22
N GLY A 54 15.64 3.23 -7.80
CA GLY A 54 15.39 2.01 -8.55
C GLY A 54 14.78 0.89 -7.69
N LEU A 55 15.09 0.87 -6.39
CA LEU A 55 14.50 -0.07 -5.42
C LEU A 55 13.00 0.12 -5.24
N ALA A 56 12.48 1.32 -5.51
CA ALA A 56 11.06 1.63 -5.41
C ALA A 56 10.25 1.11 -6.61
N ALA A 57 10.90 0.92 -7.78
CA ALA A 57 10.22 0.72 -9.04
C ALA A 57 9.35 -0.56 -9.05
N LEU A 58 9.89 -1.68 -8.55
CA LEU A 58 9.16 -2.95 -8.55
C LEU A 58 8.04 -2.99 -7.48
N PRO A 59 8.25 -2.60 -6.21
CA PRO A 59 7.18 -2.56 -5.22
C PRO A 59 6.05 -1.59 -5.61
N ILE A 60 6.39 -0.41 -6.13
CA ILE A 60 5.38 0.56 -6.56
C ILE A 60 4.59 0.01 -7.74
N ALA A 61 5.26 -0.58 -8.74
CA ALA A 61 4.57 -1.18 -9.87
C ALA A 61 3.66 -2.35 -9.46
N LEU A 62 4.07 -3.17 -8.49
CA LEU A 62 3.28 -4.31 -8.03
C LEU A 62 2.07 -3.88 -7.18
N PHE A 63 2.29 -3.01 -6.20
CA PHE A 63 1.28 -2.72 -5.17
C PHE A 63 0.39 -1.52 -5.51
N GLY A 64 0.92 -0.52 -6.22
CA GLY A 64 0.19 0.69 -6.58
C GLY A 64 -1.12 0.42 -7.34
N PRO A 65 -1.13 -0.46 -8.36
CA PRO A 65 -2.36 -0.76 -9.10
C PRO A 65 -3.40 -1.59 -8.32
N ILE A 66 -3.03 -2.20 -7.18
CA ILE A 66 -3.99 -2.98 -6.38
C ILE A 66 -4.97 -2.06 -5.65
N VAL A 67 -4.50 -0.93 -5.16
CA VAL A 67 -5.29 0.06 -4.42
C VAL A 67 -5.27 1.37 -5.18
N THR A 68 -6.29 1.56 -6.01
CA THR A 68 -6.40 2.75 -6.87
C THR A 68 -7.57 3.62 -6.45
N PHE A 69 -7.42 4.94 -6.62
CA PHE A 69 -8.54 5.87 -6.45
C PHE A 69 -9.71 5.51 -7.37
N THR A 70 -9.44 5.06 -8.60
CA THR A 70 -10.47 4.57 -9.54
C THR A 70 -11.24 3.39 -8.96
N GLY A 71 -10.56 2.43 -8.31
CA GLY A 71 -11.20 1.30 -7.65
C GLY A 71 -12.05 1.70 -6.45
N ILE A 72 -11.58 2.66 -5.65
CA ILE A 72 -12.33 3.22 -4.53
C ILE A 72 -13.57 3.98 -5.03
N LEU A 73 -13.45 4.74 -6.11
CA LEU A 73 -14.58 5.44 -6.75
C LEU A 73 -15.61 4.46 -7.29
N TRP A 74 -15.18 3.40 -7.97
CA TRP A 74 -16.09 2.36 -8.45
C TRP A 74 -16.80 1.65 -7.29
N TRP A 75 -16.07 1.34 -6.22
CA TRP A 75 -16.66 0.78 -5.00
C TRP A 75 -17.71 1.72 -4.39
N LEU A 76 -17.43 3.03 -4.31
CA LEU A 76 -18.38 4.04 -3.83
C LEU A 76 -19.62 4.15 -4.72
N GLN A 77 -19.47 3.98 -6.04
CA GLN A 77 -20.60 3.96 -6.97
C GLN A 77 -21.47 2.71 -6.81
N ALA A 78 -20.86 1.56 -6.54
CA ALA A 78 -21.57 0.29 -6.34
C ALA A 78 -22.17 0.15 -4.93
N ALA A 79 -21.66 0.89 -3.94
CA ALA A 79 -22.09 0.81 -2.55
C ALA A 79 -23.36 1.67 -2.26
N PRO A 80 -24.15 1.33 -1.22
CA PRO A 80 -25.29 2.14 -0.81
C PRO A 80 -24.85 3.57 -0.43
N ARG A 81 -25.64 4.58 -0.83
CA ARG A 81 -25.33 6.00 -0.59
C ARG A 81 -25.09 6.35 0.88
N THR A 82 -25.67 5.60 1.82
CA THR A 82 -25.47 5.76 3.26
C THR A 82 -24.05 5.43 3.73
N THR A 83 -23.23 4.80 2.90
CA THR A 83 -21.88 4.32 3.24
C THR A 83 -20.74 5.18 2.68
N TRP A 84 -21.04 6.36 2.15
CA TRP A 84 -20.04 7.28 1.56
C TRP A 84 -18.87 7.60 2.51
N TRP A 85 -19.16 7.78 3.80
CA TRP A 85 -18.16 8.10 4.84
C TRP A 85 -17.10 7.00 4.96
N ARG A 86 -17.44 5.77 4.58
CA ARG A 86 -16.50 4.66 4.59
C ARG A 86 -15.36 4.94 3.60
N GLY A 87 -15.65 5.42 2.39
CA GLY A 87 -14.59 5.81 1.44
C GLY A 87 -13.55 6.78 2.05
N LEU A 88 -14.00 7.77 2.83
CA LEU A 88 -13.11 8.68 3.56
C LEU A 88 -12.24 7.95 4.59
N VAL A 89 -12.81 7.00 5.33
CA VAL A 89 -12.04 6.20 6.31
C VAL A 89 -10.97 5.35 5.61
N VAL A 90 -11.24 4.80 4.42
CA VAL A 90 -10.21 4.08 3.63
C VAL A 90 -9.08 5.02 3.24
N VAL A 91 -9.38 6.21 2.75
CA VAL A 91 -8.35 7.18 2.33
C VAL A 91 -7.55 7.69 3.53
N ALA A 92 -8.23 8.05 4.63
CA ALA A 92 -7.57 8.53 5.85
C ALA A 92 -6.69 7.44 6.49
N SER A 93 -7.19 6.20 6.57
CA SER A 93 -6.40 5.06 7.06
C SER A 93 -5.23 4.74 6.14
N ALA A 94 -5.37 4.88 4.82
CA ALA A 94 -4.27 4.71 3.87
C ALA A 94 -3.12 5.69 4.16
N ALA A 95 -3.44 6.97 4.39
CA ALA A 95 -2.46 8.00 4.72
C ALA A 95 -1.78 7.70 6.06
N ALA A 96 -2.57 7.42 7.10
CA ALA A 96 -2.05 7.08 8.43
C ALA A 96 -1.16 5.82 8.39
N ALA A 97 -1.60 4.78 7.67
CA ALA A 97 -0.88 3.53 7.47
C ALA A 97 0.47 3.75 6.76
N ALA A 98 0.51 4.60 5.73
CA ALA A 98 1.75 4.93 5.05
C ALA A 98 2.75 5.66 5.97
N VAL A 99 2.28 6.61 6.78
CA VAL A 99 3.10 7.28 7.80
C VAL A 99 3.61 6.28 8.83
N LEU A 100 2.74 5.38 9.31
CA LEU A 100 3.13 4.34 10.26
C LEU A 100 4.21 3.42 9.67
N GLY A 101 4.03 2.92 8.45
CA GLY A 101 5.02 2.07 7.78
C GLY A 101 6.36 2.78 7.58
N TYR A 102 6.32 4.07 7.24
CA TYR A 102 7.52 4.90 7.13
C TYR A 102 8.26 5.04 8.47
N LEU A 103 7.52 5.33 9.56
CA LEU A 103 8.10 5.50 10.90
C LEU A 103 8.53 4.17 11.54
N SER A 104 7.83 3.07 11.29
CA SER A 104 8.18 1.75 11.80
C SER A 104 9.57 1.32 11.33
N PHE A 105 9.96 1.68 10.11
CA PHE A 105 11.30 1.37 9.61
C PHE A 105 12.40 2.12 10.39
N ASP A 106 12.13 3.36 10.81
CA ASP A 106 13.05 4.12 11.68
C ASP A 106 13.16 3.50 13.07
N LEU A 107 12.04 3.08 13.66
CA LEU A 107 12.04 2.44 14.97
C LEU A 107 12.77 1.08 14.94
N LEU A 108 12.59 0.29 13.89
CA LEU A 108 13.33 -0.96 13.69
C LEU A 108 14.82 -0.71 13.51
N GLY A 109 15.21 0.33 12.75
CA GLY A 109 16.60 0.75 12.62
C GLY A 109 17.22 1.17 13.96
N LEU A 110 16.48 1.91 14.79
CA LEU A 110 16.91 2.32 16.12
C LEU A 110 17.00 1.15 17.10
N ALA A 111 16.07 0.20 17.05
CA ALA A 111 16.10 -1.01 17.85
C ALA A 111 17.35 -1.84 17.50
N TYR A 112 17.68 -1.97 16.21
CA TYR A 112 18.87 -2.69 15.75
C TYR A 112 20.19 -2.06 16.24
N LEU A 113 20.22 -0.73 16.39
CA LEU A 113 21.41 -0.02 16.91
C LEU A 113 21.54 -0.09 18.44
N LYS A 114 20.43 -0.24 19.17
CA LYS A 114 20.42 -0.20 20.65
C LYS A 114 20.41 -1.57 21.33
N LEU A 115 19.98 -2.63 20.64
CA LEU A 115 20.04 -3.98 21.20
C LEU A 115 21.50 -4.49 21.14
N PRO A 116 22.07 -4.97 22.26
CA PRO A 116 23.39 -5.59 22.22
C PRO A 116 23.30 -6.76 21.24
N ARG A 117 24.23 -6.79 20.27
CA ARG A 117 24.39 -7.95 19.39
C ARG A 117 24.76 -9.11 20.30
N ILE A 118 23.81 -10.01 20.58
CA ILE A 118 24.13 -11.28 21.19
C ILE A 118 24.87 -12.07 20.12
N GLY A 119 26.19 -12.02 20.20
CA GLY A 119 27.17 -12.68 19.34
C GLY A 119 28.37 -13.04 20.20
#